data_AF-A0A7C3R041-F1
#
_entry.id   AF-A0A7C3R041-F1
#
_cell.length_a   1.000
_cell.length_b   1.000
_cell.length_c   1.000
_cell.angle_alpha   90.00
_cell.angle_beta   90.00
_cell.angle_gamma   90.00
#
_symmetry.space_group_name_H-M   'P 1'
#
loop_
_entity.id
_entity.type
_entity.pdbx_description
1 polymer ?
#
loop_
_entity_poly.entity_id
_entity_poly.type
_entity_poly.pdbx_seq_one_letter_code
_entity_poly.pdbx_strand_id
1 'polypeptide(L)'
;MTERLQHLFNSEDNNELERILPNRKRIALIAHDYKKKDLIEWVKFNRDVLKEHDLVGTETTGCLIEEATGLFVERYQSGPLGGDQQIGSDISVRE
;
A
#
# COMPACT_ATOMS: atom_id res chain seq x y z
N MET A 1 3.23 5.19 -30.50
CA MET A 1 2.99 4.97 -29.06
C MET A 1 4.09 4.05 -28.51
N THR A 2 5.36 4.43 -28.67
CA THR A 2 6.48 3.52 -28.32
C THR A 2 7.82 4.22 -28.05
N GLU A 3 7.82 5.45 -27.52
CA GLU A 3 9.07 6.10 -27.05
C GLU A 3 8.94 6.71 -25.64
N ARG A 4 7.70 6.94 -25.17
CA ARG A 4 7.43 7.57 -23.87
C ARG A 4 7.59 6.67 -22.64
N LEU A 5 7.97 5.40 -22.85
CA LEU A 5 8.08 4.40 -21.77
C LEU A 5 9.52 3.95 -21.51
N GLN A 6 10.49 4.31 -22.36
CA GLN A 6 11.89 3.92 -22.17
C GLN A 6 12.64 4.79 -21.15
N HIS A 7 12.14 6.00 -20.85
CA HIS A 7 12.74 6.88 -19.85
C HIS A 7 12.38 6.52 -18.40
N LEU A 8 11.28 5.80 -18.16
CA LEU A 8 10.76 5.48 -16.82
C LEU A 8 11.59 4.45 -16.03
N PHE A 9 12.75 4.02 -16.56
CA PHE A 9 13.62 3.01 -15.93
C PHE A 9 15.11 3.40 -15.98
N ASN A 10 15.44 4.69 -15.91
CA ASN A 10 16.82 5.16 -15.72
C ASN A 10 17.13 5.41 -14.24
N SER A 11 18.39 5.21 -13.84
CA SER A 11 18.86 5.39 -12.45
C SER A 11 18.76 6.83 -11.91
N GLU A 12 18.52 7.82 -12.76
CA GLU A 12 18.24 9.21 -12.37
C GLU A 12 16.81 9.42 -11.85
N ASP A 13 15.83 8.59 -12.25
CA ASP A 13 14.42 8.69 -11.82
C ASP A 13 14.22 8.32 -10.33
N ASN A 14 15.05 7.42 -9.79
CA ASN A 14 14.98 7.08 -8.36
C ASN A 14 15.20 8.30 -7.47
N ASN A 15 16.04 9.25 -7.92
CA ASN A 15 16.34 10.49 -7.22
C ASN A 15 15.19 11.51 -7.31
N GLU A 16 14.33 11.40 -8.33
CA GLU A 16 13.13 12.23 -8.48
C GLU A 16 11.96 11.69 -7.64
N LEU A 17 11.76 10.37 -7.59
CA LEU A 17 10.75 9.75 -6.73
C LEU A 17 11.05 9.97 -5.23
N GLU A 18 12.31 9.91 -4.82
CA GLU A 18 12.73 10.27 -3.46
C GLU A 18 12.46 11.75 -3.12
N ARG A 19 12.44 12.64 -4.12
CA ARG A 19 12.12 14.07 -3.93
C ARG A 19 10.62 14.35 -3.84
N ILE A 20 9.76 13.46 -4.34
CA ILE A 20 8.30 13.68 -4.43
C ILE A 20 7.54 12.99 -3.28
N LEU A 21 8.05 11.89 -2.72
CA LEU A 21 7.34 11.12 -1.69
C LEU A 21 7.87 11.39 -0.28
N PRO A 22 7.01 11.76 0.69
CA PRO A 22 7.43 12.08 2.06
C PRO A 22 8.08 10.91 2.79
N ASN A 23 9.02 11.15 3.72
CA ASN A 23 9.70 10.08 4.48
C ASN A 23 8.73 9.10 5.16
N ARG A 24 7.63 9.61 5.70
CA ARG A 24 6.48 8.81 6.16
C ARG A 24 5.52 8.60 5.00
N LYS A 25 5.38 7.35 4.55
CA LYS A 25 4.55 6.98 3.40
C LYS A 25 3.15 6.56 3.86
N ARG A 26 2.16 6.70 2.98
CA ARG A 26 0.85 6.04 3.10
C ARG A 26 0.85 4.79 2.22
N ILE A 27 0.59 3.62 2.80
CA ILE A 27 0.83 2.31 2.17
C ILE A 27 -0.46 1.52 2.16
N ALA A 28 -1.00 1.24 0.98
CA ALA A 28 -2.16 0.39 0.79
C ALA A 28 -1.77 -1.10 0.82
N LEU A 29 -2.40 -1.86 1.71
CA LEU A 29 -2.24 -3.30 1.92
C LEU A 29 -3.52 -4.03 1.50
N ILE A 30 -3.49 -4.64 0.31
CA ILE A 30 -4.65 -5.32 -0.30
C ILE A 30 -4.24 -6.74 -0.67
N ALA A 31 -5.07 -7.73 -0.32
CA ALA A 31 -4.86 -9.11 -0.74
C ALA A 31 -6.18 -9.83 -1.06
N HIS A 32 -6.18 -10.62 -2.13
CA HIS A 32 -7.18 -11.65 -2.35
C HIS A 32 -7.09 -12.72 -1.24
N ASP A 33 -8.17 -13.48 -1.02
CA ASP A 33 -8.29 -14.38 0.14
C ASP A 33 -7.14 -15.37 0.27
N TYR A 34 -6.73 -15.98 -0.84
CA TYR A 34 -5.62 -16.93 -0.88
C TYR A 34 -4.24 -16.28 -0.62
N LYS A 35 -4.15 -14.94 -0.62
CA LYS A 35 -2.93 -14.16 -0.34
C LYS A 35 -2.92 -13.45 1.00
N LYS A 36 -4.04 -13.41 1.72
CA LYS A 36 -4.11 -12.73 3.02
C LYS A 36 -3.09 -13.29 4.01
N LYS A 37 -2.93 -14.62 4.05
CA LYS A 37 -1.94 -15.27 4.92
C LYS A 37 -0.51 -14.83 4.57
N ASP A 38 -0.14 -14.86 3.29
CA ASP A 38 1.18 -14.43 2.81
C ASP A 38 1.44 -12.96 3.17
N LEU A 39 0.45 -12.08 2.96
CA LEU A 39 0.55 -10.66 3.28
C LEU A 39 0.71 -10.42 4.79
N ILE A 40 -0.06 -11.13 5.62
CA ILE A 40 0.05 -11.00 7.09
C ILE A 40 1.45 -11.40 7.56
N GLU A 41 2.01 -12.50 7.06
CA GLU A 41 3.37 -12.92 7.43
C GLU A 41 4.42 -11.92 6.94
N TRP A 42 4.23 -11.33 5.76
CA TRP A 42 5.09 -10.24 5.28
C TRP A 42 5.00 -8.99 6.16
N VAL A 43 3.80 -8.60 6.60
CA VAL A 43 3.63 -7.44 7.51
C VAL A 43 4.26 -7.73 8.87
N LYS A 44 4.11 -8.93 9.42
CA LYS A 44 4.77 -9.33 10.67
C LYS A 44 6.28 -9.21 10.57
N PHE A 45 6.86 -9.72 9.47
CA PHE A 45 8.30 -9.66 9.25
C PHE A 45 8.80 -8.21 9.17
N ASN A 46 8.04 -7.33 8.50
CA ASN A 46 8.41 -5.92 8.30
C ASN A 46 7.82 -4.97 9.35
N ARG A 47 7.29 -5.49 10.46
CA ARG A 47 6.48 -4.73 11.42
C ARG A 47 7.17 -3.46 11.91
N ASP A 48 8.47 -3.56 12.22
CA ASP A 48 9.24 -2.42 12.75
C ASP A 48 9.48 -1.31 11.74
N VAL A 49 9.46 -1.62 10.45
CA VAL A 49 9.54 -0.61 9.39
C VAL A 49 8.15 -0.03 9.13
N LEU A 50 7.13 -0.89 9.05
CA LEU A 50 5.76 -0.50 8.72
C LEU A 50 5.09 0.37 9.80
N LYS A 51 5.50 0.25 11.07
CA LYS A 51 4.96 1.10 12.16
C LYS A 51 5.30 2.59 12.00
N GLU A 52 6.28 2.93 11.18
CA GLU A 52 6.71 4.31 10.92
C GLU A 52 5.92 4.94 9.74
N HIS A 53 4.91 4.25 9.23
CA HIS A 53 4.12 4.61 8.05
C HIS A 53 2.61 4.55 8.34
N ASP A 54 1.83 5.22 7.50
CA ASP A 54 0.38 5.18 7.57
C ASP A 54 -0.11 4.00 6.72
N LEU A 55 -0.71 3.00 7.37
CA LEU A 55 -1.18 1.81 6.70
C LEU A 55 -2.67 1.95 6.39
N VAL A 56 -3.05 1.62 5.16
CA VAL A 56 -4.45 1.55 4.75
C VAL A 56 -4.75 0.20 4.10
N GLY A 57 -5.98 -0.27 4.12
CA GLY A 57 -6.33 -1.54 3.50
C GLY A 57 -7.83 -1.74 3.34
N THR A 58 -8.23 -2.74 2.55
CA THR A 58 -9.64 -3.13 2.45
C THR A 58 -10.09 -3.87 3.71
N GLU A 59 -11.36 -3.72 4.08
CA GLU A 59 -11.97 -4.16 5.34
C GLU A 59 -11.36 -5.43 5.95
N THR A 60 -11.51 -6.59 5.28
CA THR A 60 -11.03 -7.88 5.80
C THR A 60 -9.51 -7.96 5.88
N THR A 61 -8.79 -7.38 4.91
CA THR A 61 -7.33 -7.40 4.90
C THR A 61 -6.77 -6.57 6.06
N GLY A 62 -7.28 -5.36 6.24
CA GLY A 62 -6.87 -4.48 7.34
C GLY A 62 -7.16 -5.10 8.69
N CYS A 63 -8.38 -5.60 8.92
CA CYS A 63 -8.77 -6.24 10.18
C CYS A 63 -7.81 -7.37 10.58
N LEU A 64 -7.49 -8.28 9.66
CA LEU A 64 -6.58 -9.40 9.93
C LEU A 64 -5.14 -8.95 10.22
N ILE A 65 -4.68 -7.87 9.58
CA ILE A 65 -3.35 -7.30 9.84
C ILE A 65 -3.31 -6.68 11.24
N GLU A 66 -4.33 -5.89 11.62
CA GLU A 66 -4.42 -5.28 12.95
C GLU A 66 -4.42 -6.36 14.03
N GLU A 67 -5.27 -7.38 13.89
CA GLU A 67 -5.36 -8.50 14.83
C GLU A 67 -4.03 -9.26 14.99
N ALA A 68 -3.32 -9.47 13.88
CA ALA A 68 -2.11 -10.29 13.88
C ALA A 68 -0.84 -9.54 14.30
N THR A 69 -0.82 -8.21 14.22
CA THR A 69 0.42 -7.40 14.37
C THR A 69 0.31 -6.25 15.36
N GLY A 70 -0.91 -5.84 15.71
CA GLY A 70 -1.19 -4.67 16.53
C GLY A 70 -0.84 -3.34 15.84
N LEU A 71 -0.51 -3.34 14.54
CA LEU A 71 -0.36 -2.11 13.76
C LEU A 71 -1.75 -1.60 13.41
N PHE A 72 -1.99 -0.30 13.55
CA PHE A 72 -3.22 0.33 13.10
C PHE A 72 -3.28 0.34 11.57
N VAL A 73 -4.44 0.00 10.99
CA VAL A 73 -4.67 0.06 9.55
C VAL A 73 -5.99 0.79 9.32
N GLU A 74 -5.96 1.92 8.62
CA GLU A 74 -7.19 2.58 8.18
C GLU A 74 -7.92 1.68 7.17
N ARG A 75 -9.20 1.40 7.43
CA ARG A 75 -9.96 0.40 6.66
C ARG A 75 -10.96 1.09 5.72
N TYR A 76 -10.81 0.80 4.44
CA TYR A 76 -11.81 1.08 3.41
C TYR A 76 -12.84 -0.06 3.34
N GLN A 77 -13.86 0.10 2.49
CA GLN A 77 -14.81 -0.96 2.20
C GLN A 77 -14.10 -2.23 1.68
N SER A 78 -14.80 -3.35 1.66
CA SER A 78 -14.28 -4.52 0.94
C SER A 78 -14.12 -4.20 -0.56
N GLY A 79 -13.15 -4.83 -1.21
CA GLY A 79 -12.89 -4.64 -2.65
C GLY A 79 -14.16 -4.77 -3.51
N PRO A 80 -14.97 -5.85 -3.36
CA PRO A 80 -16.23 -6.03 -4.09
C PRO A 80 -17.28 -4.94 -3.86
N LEU A 81 -17.23 -4.24 -2.72
CA LEU A 81 -18.14 -3.14 -2.38
C LEU A 81 -17.59 -1.76 -2.76
N GLY A 82 -16.45 -1.72 -3.46
CA GLY A 82 -15.86 -0.47 -3.95
C GLY A 82 -14.62 -0.01 -3.18
N GLY A 83 -14.12 -0.77 -2.21
CA GLY A 83 -12.88 -0.42 -1.49
C GLY A 83 -11.67 -0.22 -2.41
N ASP A 84 -11.58 -1.00 -3.47
CA ASP A 84 -10.52 -0.88 -4.47
C ASP A 84 -10.60 0.46 -5.23
N GLN A 85 -11.82 0.99 -5.44
CA GLN A 85 -12.04 2.30 -6.06
C GLN A 85 -11.72 3.44 -5.11
N GLN A 86 -12.02 3.28 -3.81
CA GLN A 86 -11.65 4.28 -2.80
C GLN A 86 -10.12 4.43 -2.75
N ILE A 87 -9.39 3.31 -2.65
CA ILE A 87 -7.92 3.33 -2.67
C ILE A 87 -7.39 3.85 -4.00
N GLY A 88 -8.02 3.48 -5.12
CA GLY A 88 -7.67 4.01 -6.44
C GLY A 88 -7.82 5.54 -6.53
N SER A 89 -8.85 6.10 -5.88
CA SER A 89 -9.04 7.55 -5.77
C SER A 89 -7.86 8.20 -5.06
N ASP A 90 -7.50 7.70 -3.88
CA ASP A 90 -6.38 8.24 -3.07
C ASP A 90 -5.06 8.21 -3.85
N ILE A 91 -4.77 7.09 -4.52
CA ILE A 91 -3.58 6.94 -5.38
C ILE A 91 -3.55 8.02 -6.47
N SER A 92 -4.71 8.33 -7.07
CA SER A 92 -4.79 9.30 -8.17
C SER A 92 -4.50 10.75 -7.73
N VAL A 93 -4.80 11.07 -6.46
CA VAL A 93 -4.61 12.41 -5.88
C VAL A 93 -3.35 12.52 -5.00
N ARG A 94 -2.63 11.41 -4.77
CA ARG A 94 -1.45 11.32 -3.89
C ARG A 94 -1.78 11.62 -2.43
N GLU A 95 -2.94 11.14 -1.99
CA GLU A 95 -3.37 11.22 -0.58
C GLU A 95 -2.99 9.97 0.21
#